data_AF-A0A6I9UBE2-F1
#
_entry.id   AF-A0A6I9UBE2-F1
#
_cell.length_a   1.000
_cell.length_b   1.000
_cell.length_c   1.000
_cell.angle_alpha   90.00
_cell.angle_beta   90.00
_cell.angle_gamma   90.00
#
_symmetry.space_group_name_H-M   'P 1'
#
loop_
_entity.id
_entity.type
_entity.pdbx_description
1 polymer ?
#
loop_
_entity_poly.entity_id
_entity_poly.type
_entity_poly.pdbx_seq_one_letter_code
_entity_poly.pdbx_strand_id
1 'polypeptide(L)'
;MAAASAAPFTINGAVKTQAYLDGSRVKETKALIPEFCRQFYHLGWESGAGGSITIKVHDDSTPKPHQPIVMSPSGVQKEKMMEEDMYVLSPDGFVLSEPLPKSCPNKPPKCSDYWPLFLEAECYHYLSDAAIKLYQLGLNWSTPSHGPIRSPNAVLGSNRNAKVSAKAGTRSPNNGTEPSRRCIVLDIEGTTTPISFVTDVLFPYARDSVGKHLELTYDTAETQDDIKLLRAQVEEDLENGVPDAVPIPTDGVKEDIIPAVVANVEAMIKADRKITSLKQLQGHIWRTGFQSNELETVIFDDVPEALEKWHSLGIKVYIYSSGSRLAQRLLFGNTNYGDLRKYLSGFFDTTVGNKKETKSYIEITESLGVDNPSEILFVTDVYQEATAAKAAGLEVIISIRPGNGPLPDNHGFRTITSFSEI
;
A
#
# COMPACT_ATOMS: atom_id res chain seq x y z
N MET A 1 -43.19 5.99 27.11
CA MET A 1 -43.14 6.31 25.67
C MET A 1 -42.40 7.63 25.51
N ALA A 2 -41.17 7.57 25.01
CA ALA A 2 -40.48 8.64 24.32
C ALA A 2 -39.23 7.99 23.69
N ALA A 3 -39.35 7.54 22.44
CA ALA A 3 -38.20 7.11 21.67
C ALA A 3 -37.41 8.37 21.30
N ALA A 4 -36.19 8.51 21.81
CA ALA A 4 -35.28 9.54 21.35
C ALA A 4 -34.88 9.21 19.90
N SER A 5 -35.40 9.98 18.95
CA SER A 5 -35.03 9.87 17.53
C SER A 5 -33.59 10.35 17.37
N ALA A 6 -32.68 9.45 17.00
CA ALA A 6 -31.34 9.82 16.56
C ALA A 6 -31.43 10.67 15.27
N ALA A 7 -30.64 11.74 15.20
CA ALA A 7 -30.63 12.65 14.06
C ALA A 7 -30.14 11.95 12.78
N PRO A 8 -30.64 12.34 11.59
CA PRO A 8 -30.11 11.81 10.33
C PRO A 8 -28.66 12.26 10.11
N PHE A 9 -27.81 11.36 9.59
CA PHE A 9 -26.45 11.68 9.18
C PHE A 9 -26.33 11.62 7.66
N THR A 10 -25.53 12.53 7.09
CA THR A 10 -25.41 12.74 5.65
C THR A 10 -24.12 12.10 5.14
N ILE A 11 -24.23 11.25 4.10
CA ILE A 11 -23.08 10.88 3.26
C ILE A 11 -23.49 11.26 1.83
N ASN A 12 -22.80 12.25 1.25
CA ASN A 12 -23.02 12.80 -0.10
C ASN A 12 -24.46 13.22 -0.45
N GLY A 13 -25.07 14.10 0.36
CA GLY A 13 -26.34 14.76 0.01
C GLY A 13 -27.58 13.85 -0.03
N ALA A 14 -27.43 12.52 0.10
CA ALA A 14 -28.52 11.59 0.35
C ALA A 14 -28.60 11.30 1.85
N VAL A 15 -29.68 11.73 2.49
CA VAL A 15 -29.99 11.37 3.88
C VAL A 15 -30.32 9.87 3.91
N LYS A 16 -29.33 9.02 4.23
CA LYS A 16 -29.63 7.62 4.54
C LYS A 16 -30.12 7.54 5.98
N THR A 17 -31.43 7.32 6.11
CA THR A 17 -32.17 7.22 7.38
C THR A 17 -31.72 6.04 8.24
N GLN A 18 -32.03 6.07 9.54
CA GLN A 18 -31.94 4.91 10.45
C GLN A 18 -32.47 3.60 9.82
N ALA A 19 -33.49 3.69 8.95
CA ALA A 19 -34.04 2.56 8.20
C ALA A 19 -33.01 1.82 7.30
N TYR A 20 -31.96 2.50 6.81
CA TYR A 20 -30.89 1.88 6.04
C TYR A 20 -29.90 1.13 6.95
N LEU A 21 -29.56 1.71 8.10
CA LEU A 21 -28.74 1.04 9.12
C LEU A 21 -29.45 -0.21 9.67
N ASP A 22 -30.77 -0.16 9.73
CA ASP A 22 -31.63 -1.30 10.12
C ASP A 22 -31.98 -2.23 8.94
N GLY A 23 -31.45 -1.94 7.74
CA GLY A 23 -31.67 -2.68 6.51
C GLY A 23 -31.01 -4.07 6.51
N SER A 24 -31.44 -4.93 5.60
CA SER A 24 -30.98 -6.34 5.54
C SER A 24 -29.47 -6.46 5.32
N ARG A 25 -28.87 -5.64 4.45
CA ARG A 25 -27.43 -5.69 4.13
C ARG A 25 -26.52 -5.42 5.32
N VAL A 26 -26.87 -4.41 6.12
CA VAL A 26 -26.10 -4.06 7.33
C VAL A 26 -26.26 -5.16 8.37
N LYS A 27 -27.48 -5.70 8.55
CA LYS A 27 -27.74 -6.84 9.44
C LYS A 27 -26.99 -8.11 9.05
N GLU A 28 -27.05 -8.48 7.77
CA GLU A 28 -26.27 -9.60 7.20
C GLU A 28 -24.78 -9.43 7.50
N THR A 29 -24.24 -8.22 7.28
CA THR A 29 -22.82 -7.93 7.56
C THR A 29 -22.49 -8.00 9.05
N LYS A 30 -23.38 -7.51 9.93
CA LYS A 30 -23.25 -7.64 11.39
C LYS A 30 -23.27 -9.11 11.86
N ALA A 31 -24.02 -9.99 11.20
CA ALA A 31 -24.07 -11.41 11.52
C ALA A 31 -22.83 -12.19 11.04
N LEU A 32 -22.24 -11.78 9.91
CA LEU A 32 -21.05 -12.42 9.33
C LEU A 32 -19.81 -12.28 10.21
N ILE A 33 -19.60 -11.12 10.83
CA ILE A 33 -18.40 -10.87 11.65
C ILE A 33 -18.29 -11.86 12.84
N PRO A 34 -19.32 -12.05 13.69
CA PRO A 34 -19.36 -13.08 14.71
C PRO A 34 -19.09 -14.48 14.18
N GLU A 35 -19.61 -14.82 12.99
CA GLU A 35 -19.40 -16.14 12.40
C GLU A 35 -17.94 -16.35 11.99
N PHE A 36 -17.31 -15.36 11.37
CA PHE A 36 -15.87 -15.41 11.09
C PHE A 36 -15.04 -15.45 12.36
N CYS A 37 -15.36 -14.64 13.37
CA CYS A 37 -14.69 -14.67 14.68
C CYS A 37 -14.77 -16.06 15.32
N ARG A 38 -15.94 -16.71 15.31
CA ARG A 38 -16.11 -18.08 15.81
C ARG A 38 -15.30 -19.09 15.01
N GLN A 39 -15.34 -19.00 13.68
CA GLN A 39 -14.58 -19.89 12.82
C GLN A 39 -13.07 -19.72 13.04
N PHE A 40 -12.55 -18.50 13.06
CA PHE A 40 -11.13 -18.24 13.32
C PHE A 40 -10.70 -18.62 14.74
N TYR A 41 -11.56 -18.44 15.73
CA TYR A 41 -11.31 -18.93 17.09
C TYR A 41 -11.26 -20.46 17.15
N HIS A 42 -12.24 -21.15 16.55
CA HIS A 42 -12.23 -22.61 16.45
C HIS A 42 -11.07 -23.14 15.63
N LEU A 43 -10.61 -22.34 14.67
CA LEU A 43 -9.39 -22.54 13.91
C LEU A 43 -8.13 -22.05 14.65
N GLY A 44 -8.18 -21.67 15.93
CA GLY A 44 -7.00 -21.23 16.69
C GLY A 44 -6.21 -20.06 16.09
N TRP A 45 -6.76 -19.34 15.11
CA TRP A 45 -6.15 -18.19 14.42
C TRP A 45 -6.35 -16.90 15.21
N GLU A 46 -7.42 -16.83 16.00
CA GLU A 46 -7.66 -15.77 16.98
C GLU A 46 -7.83 -16.39 18.38
N SER A 47 -7.43 -15.66 19.42
CA SER A 47 -7.57 -16.15 20.81
C SER A 47 -8.14 -15.09 21.74
N GLY A 48 -9.10 -15.52 22.57
CA GLY A 48 -9.69 -14.71 23.63
C GLY A 48 -10.33 -13.43 23.11
N ALA A 49 -9.82 -12.28 23.56
CA ALA A 49 -10.30 -10.94 23.20
C ALA A 49 -9.36 -10.18 22.25
N GLY A 50 -8.32 -10.85 21.71
CA GLY A 50 -7.37 -10.27 20.75
C GLY A 50 -7.85 -10.41 19.30
N GLY A 51 -7.42 -9.50 18.43
CA GLY A 51 -7.82 -9.43 17.01
C GLY A 51 -9.06 -8.56 16.78
N SER A 52 -9.28 -8.09 15.55
CA SER A 52 -10.46 -7.31 15.15
C SER A 52 -10.80 -7.61 13.70
N ILE A 53 -12.08 -7.84 13.42
CA ILE A 53 -12.58 -8.03 12.06
C ILE A 53 -13.42 -6.82 11.70
N THR A 54 -13.16 -6.31 10.50
CA THR A 54 -13.85 -5.15 9.94
C THR A 54 -14.28 -5.50 8.53
N ILE A 55 -15.56 -5.30 8.21
CA ILE A 55 -16.13 -5.64 6.91
C ILE A 55 -16.88 -4.42 6.37
N LYS A 56 -16.60 -4.06 5.12
CA LYS A 56 -17.36 -3.06 4.39
C LYS A 56 -18.68 -3.65 3.90
N VAL A 57 -19.80 -2.99 4.18
CA VAL A 57 -21.15 -3.47 3.83
C VAL A 57 -21.29 -3.51 2.32
N HIS A 58 -21.49 -4.69 1.76
CA HIS A 58 -21.66 -4.86 0.33
C HIS A 58 -23.07 -4.49 -0.12
N ASP A 59 -23.20 -3.31 -0.71
CA ASP A 59 -24.44 -2.79 -1.30
C ASP A 59 -24.16 -2.29 -2.72
N ASP A 60 -24.66 -3.01 -3.72
CA ASP A 60 -24.46 -2.69 -5.15
C ASP A 60 -25.02 -1.31 -5.54
N SER A 61 -25.95 -0.78 -4.76
CA SER A 61 -26.52 0.55 -4.98
C SER A 61 -25.64 1.70 -4.46
N THR A 62 -24.57 1.37 -3.73
CA THR A 62 -23.64 2.34 -3.14
C THR A 62 -22.20 2.07 -3.64
N PRO A 63 -21.50 3.04 -4.24
CA PRO A 63 -20.11 2.85 -4.64
C PRO A 63 -19.24 2.38 -3.48
N LYS A 64 -18.32 1.45 -3.72
CA LYS A 64 -17.42 0.86 -2.69
C LYS A 64 -16.70 1.89 -1.80
N PRO A 65 -16.24 3.05 -2.28
CA PRO A 65 -15.64 4.06 -1.39
C PRO A 65 -16.62 4.57 -0.33
N HIS A 66 -17.91 4.63 -0.64
CA HIS A 66 -18.95 5.23 0.19
C HIS A 66 -19.77 4.22 1.01
N GLN A 67 -19.44 2.93 0.93
CA GLN A 67 -20.12 1.90 1.69
C GLN A 67 -19.72 1.98 3.18
N PRO A 68 -20.69 1.88 4.11
CA PRO A 68 -20.41 1.90 5.54
C PRO A 68 -19.62 0.66 5.95
N ILE A 69 -19.02 0.74 7.13
CA ILE A 69 -18.11 -0.27 7.65
C ILE A 69 -18.71 -0.85 8.93
N VAL A 70 -18.78 -2.18 9.04
CA VAL A 70 -19.14 -2.86 10.27
C VAL A 70 -17.86 -3.34 10.96
N MET A 71 -17.74 -3.04 12.25
CA MET A 71 -16.53 -3.31 13.03
C MET A 71 -16.84 -4.11 14.29
N SER A 72 -16.01 -5.12 14.55
CA SER A 72 -16.05 -5.88 15.79
C SER A 72 -15.59 -5.02 16.99
N PRO A 73 -16.20 -5.16 18.17
CA PRO A 73 -15.76 -4.46 19.35
C PRO A 73 -14.48 -5.07 19.94
N SER A 74 -13.75 -4.26 20.69
CA SER A 74 -12.62 -4.67 21.51
C SER A 74 -13.08 -5.21 22.86
N GLY A 75 -12.35 -6.21 23.39
CA GLY A 75 -12.56 -6.76 24.72
C GLY A 75 -13.68 -7.79 24.85
N VAL A 76 -14.34 -8.17 23.74
CA VAL A 76 -15.33 -9.25 23.69
C VAL A 76 -14.64 -10.52 23.20
N GLN A 77 -14.91 -11.64 23.89
CA GLN A 77 -14.41 -12.96 23.48
C GLN A 77 -14.96 -13.33 22.10
N LYS A 78 -14.07 -13.72 21.18
CA LYS A 78 -14.42 -13.99 19.77
C LYS A 78 -15.51 -15.04 19.61
N GLU A 79 -15.48 -16.08 20.44
CA GLU A 79 -16.46 -17.15 20.44
C GLU A 79 -17.83 -16.76 21.03
N LYS A 80 -17.92 -15.60 21.70
CA LYS A 80 -19.13 -15.09 22.38
C LYS A 80 -19.68 -13.81 21.76
N MET A 81 -19.06 -13.33 20.69
CA MET A 81 -19.45 -12.12 19.99
C MET A 81 -20.79 -12.34 19.28
N MET A 82 -21.67 -11.33 19.37
CA MET A 82 -22.99 -11.35 18.72
C MET A 82 -23.17 -10.14 17.78
N GLU A 83 -24.20 -10.16 16.94
CA GLU A 83 -24.46 -9.11 15.96
C GLU A 83 -24.76 -7.75 16.60
N GLU A 84 -25.36 -7.76 17.79
CA GLU A 84 -25.71 -6.58 18.56
C GLU A 84 -24.50 -5.92 19.23
N ASP A 85 -23.36 -6.61 19.24
CA ASP A 85 -22.10 -6.09 19.77
C ASP A 85 -21.33 -5.24 18.74
N MET A 86 -21.80 -5.18 17.48
CA MET A 86 -21.10 -4.54 16.37
C MET A 86 -21.29 -3.02 16.31
N TYR A 87 -20.20 -2.32 15.96
CA TYR A 87 -20.24 -0.91 15.56
C TYR A 87 -20.52 -0.79 14.06
N VAL A 88 -21.23 0.27 13.65
CA VAL A 88 -21.29 0.69 12.25
C VAL A 88 -20.65 2.06 12.14
N LEU A 89 -19.66 2.17 11.25
CA LEU A 89 -18.91 3.37 10.98
C LEU A 89 -19.23 3.86 9.56
N SER A 90 -19.10 5.16 9.36
CA SER A 90 -19.04 5.78 8.04
C SER A 90 -17.73 5.40 7.33
N PRO A 91 -17.63 5.62 6.01
CA PRO A 91 -16.37 5.46 5.28
C PRO A 91 -15.21 6.25 5.88
N ASP A 92 -15.51 7.41 6.46
CA ASP A 92 -14.53 8.33 7.08
C ASP A 92 -14.26 8.00 8.56
N GLY A 93 -14.83 6.90 9.07
CA GLY A 93 -14.57 6.40 10.43
C GLY A 93 -15.47 6.96 11.53
N PHE A 94 -16.38 7.88 11.23
CA PHE A 94 -17.37 8.35 12.21
C PHE A 94 -18.35 7.25 12.61
N VAL A 95 -18.66 7.13 13.90
CA VAL A 95 -19.61 6.14 14.42
C VAL A 95 -21.04 6.52 14.02
N LEU A 96 -21.68 5.64 13.25
CA LEU A 96 -23.08 5.76 12.82
C LEU A 96 -24.04 4.98 13.72
N SER A 97 -23.60 3.85 14.29
CA SER A 97 -24.38 3.02 15.21
C SER A 97 -23.47 2.34 16.22
N GLU A 98 -23.86 2.41 17.49
CA GLU A 98 -23.18 1.79 18.62
C GLU A 98 -23.97 0.60 19.17
N PRO A 99 -23.29 -0.40 19.75
CA PRO A 99 -23.94 -1.49 20.46
C PRO A 99 -24.66 -0.98 21.72
N LEU A 100 -25.79 -1.59 22.06
CA LEU A 100 -26.55 -1.21 23.25
C LEU A 100 -25.75 -1.52 24.54
N PRO A 101 -25.84 -0.65 25.57
CA PRO A 101 -25.19 -0.94 26.86
C PRO A 101 -25.72 -2.25 27.46
N LYS A 102 -24.83 -3.18 27.78
CA LYS A 102 -25.20 -4.41 28.49
C LYS A 102 -25.57 -4.07 29.94
N SER A 103 -26.56 -4.78 30.48
CA SER A 103 -26.96 -4.61 31.89
C SER A 103 -25.82 -4.98 32.84
N CYS A 104 -25.71 -4.24 33.95
CA CYS A 104 -24.75 -4.47 35.04
C CYS A 104 -24.69 -5.98 35.42
N PRO A 105 -23.49 -6.59 35.59
CA PRO A 105 -22.16 -6.01 35.83
C PRO A 105 -21.29 -5.82 34.58
N ASN A 106 -21.83 -5.99 33.38
CA ASN A 106 -21.04 -5.97 32.15
C ASN A 106 -20.78 -4.53 31.67
N LYS A 107 -19.51 -4.22 31.33
CA LYS A 107 -19.19 -2.95 30.65
C LYS A 107 -19.66 -3.01 29.19
N PRO A 108 -20.08 -1.88 28.60
CA PRO A 108 -20.36 -1.84 27.17
C PRO A 108 -19.10 -2.23 26.37
N PRO A 109 -19.25 -2.95 25.24
CA PRO A 109 -18.15 -3.20 24.34
C PRO A 109 -17.49 -1.87 23.95
N LYS A 110 -16.17 -1.84 23.76
CA LYS A 110 -15.47 -0.65 23.29
C LYS A 110 -15.27 -0.76 21.77
N CYS A 111 -15.37 0.36 21.05
CA CYS A 111 -14.92 0.39 19.66
C CYS A 111 -13.42 0.08 19.63
N SER A 112 -12.96 -0.63 18.60
CA SER A 112 -11.54 -0.97 18.46
C SER A 112 -10.72 0.28 18.18
N ASP A 113 -9.67 0.53 18.98
CA ASP A 113 -8.76 1.67 18.81
C ASP A 113 -7.90 1.56 17.53
N TYR A 114 -7.87 0.36 16.91
CA TYR A 114 -7.13 0.09 15.68
C TYR A 114 -7.88 0.48 14.40
N TRP A 115 -9.06 1.10 14.50
CA TRP A 115 -9.86 1.49 13.34
C TRP A 115 -9.12 2.35 12.28
N PRO A 116 -8.19 3.27 12.63
CA PRO A 116 -7.49 4.07 11.62
C PRO A 116 -6.63 3.21 10.69
N LEU A 117 -6.01 2.13 11.23
CA LEU A 117 -5.22 1.19 10.45
C LEU A 117 -6.05 0.44 9.41
N PHE A 118 -7.34 0.18 9.69
CA PHE A 118 -8.22 -0.49 8.74
C PHE A 118 -8.71 0.42 7.60
N LEU A 119 -8.65 1.75 7.77
CA LEU A 119 -8.89 2.69 6.68
C LEU A 119 -7.64 2.94 5.83
N GLU A 120 -6.45 2.87 6.44
CA GLU A 120 -5.17 3.00 5.75
C GLU A 120 -4.68 1.69 5.10
N ALA A 121 -5.18 0.54 5.56
CA ALA A 121 -4.79 -0.77 5.04
C ALA A 121 -5.25 -0.95 3.59
N GLU A 122 -4.34 -0.68 2.66
CA GLU A 122 -4.38 -1.27 1.32
C GLU A 122 -4.59 -2.78 1.51
N CYS A 123 -5.76 -3.29 1.12
CA CYS A 123 -6.13 -4.67 1.32
C CYS A 123 -5.04 -5.60 0.76
N TYR A 124 -4.34 -6.31 1.64
CA TYR A 124 -3.38 -7.34 1.30
C TYR A 124 -4.10 -8.58 0.75
N HIS A 125 -4.70 -8.46 -0.44
CA HIS A 125 -5.38 -9.56 -1.13
C HIS A 125 -4.47 -10.79 -1.26
N TYR A 126 -3.15 -10.58 -1.39
CA TYR A 126 -2.18 -11.68 -1.43
C TYR A 126 -2.07 -12.46 -0.12
N LEU A 127 -2.28 -11.84 1.05
CA LEU A 127 -2.28 -12.54 2.35
C LEU A 127 -3.51 -13.43 2.47
N SER A 128 -4.67 -12.97 1.96
CA SER A 128 -5.89 -13.76 1.92
C SER A 128 -5.77 -14.94 0.94
N ASP A 129 -5.24 -14.71 -0.26
CA ASP A 129 -4.96 -15.78 -1.24
C ASP A 129 -3.95 -16.79 -0.71
N ALA A 130 -2.91 -16.33 -0.01
CA ALA A 130 -1.93 -17.19 0.63
C ALA A 130 -2.56 -18.03 1.75
N ALA A 131 -3.40 -17.43 2.60
CA ALA A 131 -4.12 -18.13 3.66
C ALA A 131 -5.07 -19.20 3.09
N ILE A 132 -5.80 -18.88 2.01
CA ILE A 132 -6.69 -19.82 1.31
C ILE A 132 -5.88 -20.98 0.72
N LYS A 133 -4.76 -20.70 0.03
CA LYS A 133 -3.89 -21.74 -0.54
C LYS A 133 -3.25 -22.62 0.53
N LEU A 134 -2.79 -22.05 1.64
CA LEU A 134 -2.24 -22.81 2.77
C LEU A 134 -3.30 -23.77 3.35
N TYR A 135 -4.53 -23.29 3.52
CA TYR A 135 -5.65 -24.14 3.95
C TYR A 135 -5.95 -25.27 2.97
N GLN A 136 -6.00 -24.98 1.66
CA GLN A 136 -6.20 -25.98 0.61
C GLN A 136 -5.07 -27.03 0.58
N LEU A 137 -3.85 -26.64 0.92
CA LEU A 137 -2.69 -27.54 1.04
C LEU A 137 -2.67 -28.33 2.36
N GLY A 138 -3.69 -28.19 3.21
CA GLY A 138 -3.76 -28.83 4.52
C GLY A 138 -2.76 -28.26 5.54
N LEU A 139 -2.08 -27.16 5.20
CA LEU A 139 -1.18 -26.43 6.08
C LEU A 139 -1.99 -25.44 6.90
N ASN A 140 -2.59 -25.96 7.97
CA ASN A 140 -3.31 -25.16 8.94
C ASN A 140 -2.76 -25.41 10.35
N TRP A 141 -3.17 -24.55 11.27
CA TRP A 141 -2.82 -24.56 12.69
C TRP A 141 -3.09 -25.89 13.41
N SER A 142 -3.99 -26.75 12.90
CA SER A 142 -4.31 -28.05 13.50
C SER A 142 -3.27 -29.14 13.16
N THR A 143 -2.30 -28.82 12.31
CA THR A 143 -1.13 -29.64 11.97
C THR A 143 0.18 -28.91 12.31
N PRO A 144 0.55 -28.76 13.59
CA PRO A 144 1.70 -27.95 14.02
C PRO A 144 3.07 -28.55 13.66
N SER A 145 3.10 -29.71 12.99
CA SER A 145 4.32 -30.36 12.52
C SER A 145 4.84 -29.71 11.23
N HIS A 146 5.15 -28.42 11.27
CA HIS A 146 5.94 -27.76 10.23
C HIS A 146 7.43 -27.95 10.55
N GLY A 147 7.89 -29.20 10.47
CA GLY A 147 9.32 -29.47 10.40
C GLY A 147 9.89 -28.95 9.06
N PRO A 148 11.22 -28.77 8.93
CA PRO A 148 11.80 -28.35 7.67
C PRO A 148 11.35 -29.29 6.54
N ILE A 149 10.88 -28.71 5.43
CA ILE A 149 10.30 -29.40 4.29
C ILE A 149 11.26 -30.49 3.83
N ARG A 150 10.90 -31.77 4.04
CA ARG A 150 11.67 -32.89 3.47
C ARG A 150 11.40 -32.92 1.98
N SER A 151 12.47 -32.88 1.19
CA SER A 151 12.47 -33.04 -0.26
C SER A 151 11.65 -34.27 -0.70
N PRO A 152 10.94 -34.25 -1.85
CA PRO A 152 9.98 -35.29 -2.23
C PRO A 152 10.60 -36.66 -2.59
N ASN A 153 11.92 -36.83 -2.52
CA ASN A 153 12.57 -38.07 -2.91
C ASN A 153 12.89 -38.96 -1.71
N ALA A 154 11.86 -39.60 -1.12
CA ALA A 154 12.05 -40.81 -0.32
C ALA A 154 10.77 -41.64 -0.23
N VAL A 155 10.67 -42.66 -1.09
CA VAL A 155 9.64 -43.70 -1.06
C VAL A 155 9.93 -44.73 0.05
N LEU A 156 8.91 -44.99 0.86
CA LEU A 156 8.53 -46.20 1.62
C LEU A 156 9.60 -47.13 2.25
N GLY A 157 9.52 -47.34 3.57
CA GLY A 157 10.16 -48.48 4.25
C GLY A 157 10.01 -48.51 5.79
N SER A 158 9.02 -49.27 6.26
CA SER A 158 8.74 -49.83 7.61
C SER A 158 9.67 -49.58 8.83
N ASN A 159 9.00 -49.24 9.95
CA ASN A 159 9.18 -49.73 11.33
C ASN A 159 10.61 -50.05 11.84
N ARG A 160 11.09 -49.27 12.83
CA ARG A 160 11.53 -49.73 14.17
C ARG A 160 12.08 -48.59 15.04
N ASN A 161 11.74 -48.66 16.32
CA ASN A 161 12.31 -47.90 17.44
C ASN A 161 13.85 -48.00 17.49
N ALA A 162 14.55 -46.87 17.58
CA ALA A 162 15.86 -46.79 18.24
C ALA A 162 16.22 -45.33 18.58
N LYS A 163 16.45 -45.06 19.87
CA LYS A 163 17.21 -43.92 20.38
C LYS A 163 18.62 -43.94 19.78
N VAL A 164 19.06 -42.88 19.10
CA VAL A 164 20.50 -42.60 18.96
C VAL A 164 20.76 -41.09 19.00
N SER A 165 21.67 -40.75 19.89
CA SER A 165 22.29 -39.45 20.17
C SER A 165 22.82 -38.75 18.91
N ALA A 166 22.50 -37.47 18.74
CA ALA A 166 23.08 -36.62 17.70
C ALA A 166 24.53 -36.27 18.07
N LYS A 167 25.49 -36.98 17.46
CA LYS A 167 26.89 -36.56 17.43
C LYS A 167 27.04 -35.39 16.45
N ALA A 168 27.63 -34.31 16.94
CA ALA A 168 28.08 -33.18 16.14
C ALA A 168 29.04 -33.68 15.04
N GLY A 169 28.65 -33.46 13.79
CA GLY A 169 29.42 -33.76 12.59
C GLY A 169 29.94 -32.48 11.95
N THR A 170 31.26 -32.35 11.99
CA THR A 170 32.16 -31.40 11.36
C THR A 170 31.67 -30.79 10.03
N ARG A 171 31.47 -29.47 9.99
CA ARG A 171 31.34 -28.71 8.74
C ARG A 171 32.72 -28.55 8.10
N SER A 172 32.86 -29.03 6.87
CA SER A 172 33.99 -28.70 6.00
C SER A 172 33.84 -27.24 5.52
N PRO A 173 34.88 -26.40 5.56
CA PRO A 173 34.83 -25.03 5.07
C PRO A 173 35.19 -25.05 3.57
N ASN A 174 34.20 -24.97 2.69
CA ASN A 174 34.31 -24.45 1.32
C ASN A 174 33.06 -24.82 0.52
N ASN A 175 32.01 -24.03 0.70
CA ASN A 175 31.09 -23.66 -0.37
C ASN A 175 30.45 -22.36 0.11
N GLY A 176 30.77 -21.26 -0.57
CA GLY A 176 30.12 -19.99 -0.34
C GLY A 176 28.65 -20.13 -0.70
N THR A 177 27.81 -20.41 0.29
CA THR A 177 26.36 -20.30 0.17
C THR A 177 26.08 -18.83 -0.10
N GLU A 178 25.75 -18.47 -1.35
CA GLU A 178 25.15 -17.16 -1.60
C GLU A 178 23.94 -17.02 -0.66
N PRO A 179 23.77 -15.88 0.02
CA PRO A 179 22.62 -15.67 0.87
C PRO A 179 21.36 -15.85 0.01
N SER A 180 20.41 -16.65 0.51
CA SER A 180 19.15 -16.88 -0.17
C SER A 180 18.37 -15.57 -0.24
N ARG A 181 18.49 -14.84 -1.35
CA ARG A 181 17.77 -13.60 -1.62
C ARG A 181 16.27 -13.88 -1.55
N ARG A 182 15.55 -13.21 -0.64
CA ARG A 182 14.10 -13.35 -0.46
C ARG A 182 13.33 -12.20 -1.08
N CYS A 183 13.92 -11.00 -1.05
CA CYS A 183 13.26 -9.78 -1.48
C CYS A 183 14.15 -8.98 -2.42
N ILE A 184 13.54 -8.37 -3.43
CA ILE A 184 14.18 -7.38 -4.30
C ILE A 184 13.39 -6.08 -4.15
N VAL A 185 14.09 -4.99 -3.86
CA VAL A 185 13.54 -3.64 -3.84
C VAL A 185 14.14 -2.89 -5.03
N LEU A 186 13.28 -2.33 -5.88
CA LEU A 186 13.68 -1.65 -7.10
C LEU A 186 13.38 -0.16 -7.01
N ASP A 187 14.31 0.64 -7.50
CA ASP A 187 14.03 2.01 -7.90
C ASP A 187 13.28 2.08 -9.25
N ILE A 188 12.72 3.24 -9.56
CA ILE A 188 12.01 3.49 -10.82
C ILE A 188 12.92 4.18 -11.84
N GLU A 189 13.22 5.44 -11.60
CA GLU A 189 13.95 6.33 -12.51
C GLU A 189 15.37 5.81 -12.69
N GLY A 190 15.86 5.71 -13.93
CA GLY A 190 17.21 5.22 -14.23
C GLY A 190 17.44 3.73 -13.95
N THR A 191 16.41 3.00 -13.48
CA THR A 191 16.51 1.60 -13.05
C THR A 191 15.56 0.70 -13.81
N THR A 192 14.24 0.91 -13.69
CA THR A 192 13.20 0.20 -14.45
C THR A 192 12.66 1.01 -15.63
N THR A 193 12.74 2.34 -15.51
CA THR A 193 12.21 3.33 -16.46
C THR A 193 13.32 4.33 -16.81
N PRO A 194 13.43 4.80 -18.07
CA PRO A 194 14.39 5.85 -18.43
C PRO A 194 14.17 7.13 -17.60
N ILE A 195 15.25 7.77 -17.16
CA ILE A 195 15.17 9.06 -16.43
C ILE A 195 14.42 10.10 -17.27
N SER A 196 14.69 10.13 -18.58
CA SER A 196 14.04 11.04 -19.53
C SER A 196 12.52 10.87 -19.58
N PHE A 197 11.97 9.70 -19.29
CA PHE A 197 10.52 9.53 -19.27
C PHE A 197 9.88 10.35 -18.17
N VAL A 198 10.49 10.41 -16.98
CA VAL A 198 9.94 11.19 -15.88
C VAL A 198 10.13 12.69 -16.13
N THR A 199 11.33 13.11 -16.55
CA THR A 199 11.65 14.53 -16.75
C THR A 199 11.02 15.12 -18.00
N ASP A 200 10.92 14.36 -19.08
CA ASP A 200 10.55 14.87 -20.40
C ASP A 200 9.11 14.50 -20.80
N VAL A 201 8.48 13.55 -20.09
CA VAL A 201 7.09 13.12 -20.36
C VAL A 201 6.18 13.37 -19.17
N LEU A 202 6.43 12.78 -18.00
CA LEU A 202 5.48 12.84 -16.87
C LEU A 202 5.31 14.25 -16.29
N PHE A 203 6.40 14.95 -15.98
CA PHE A 203 6.31 16.31 -15.43
C PHE A 203 5.76 17.32 -16.45
N PRO A 204 6.21 17.34 -17.72
CA PRO A 204 5.62 18.18 -18.75
C PRO A 204 4.14 17.87 -18.98
N TYR A 205 3.72 16.60 -19.00
CA TYR A 205 2.32 16.23 -19.14
C TYR A 205 1.47 16.79 -17.99
N ALA A 206 1.95 16.67 -16.74
CA ALA A 206 1.23 17.22 -15.59
C ALA A 206 1.07 18.74 -15.69
N ARG A 207 2.13 19.44 -16.12
CA ARG A 207 2.10 20.89 -16.35
C ARG A 207 1.12 21.27 -17.46
N ASP A 208 1.18 20.61 -18.61
CA ASP A 208 0.41 21.01 -19.78
C ASP A 208 -1.06 20.56 -19.70
N SER A 209 -1.36 19.52 -18.90
CA SER A 209 -2.70 18.93 -18.78
C SER A 209 -3.46 19.36 -17.53
N VAL A 210 -2.86 20.13 -16.63
CA VAL A 210 -3.52 20.58 -15.38
C VAL A 210 -4.83 21.32 -15.66
N GLY A 211 -4.85 22.26 -16.62
CA GLY A 211 -6.06 23.00 -16.98
C GLY A 211 -7.17 22.08 -17.48
N LYS A 212 -6.86 21.21 -18.43
CA LYS A 212 -7.79 20.22 -18.98
C LYS A 212 -8.32 19.26 -17.91
N HIS A 213 -7.46 18.78 -17.01
CA HIS A 213 -7.87 17.91 -15.91
C HIS A 213 -8.85 18.64 -14.99
N LEU A 214 -8.49 19.84 -14.52
CA LEU A 214 -9.35 20.65 -13.66
C LEU A 214 -10.67 20.98 -14.34
N GLU A 215 -10.70 21.29 -15.63
CA GLU A 215 -11.95 21.54 -16.36
C GLU A 215 -12.87 20.32 -16.38
N LEU A 216 -12.31 19.12 -16.59
CA LEU A 216 -13.05 17.87 -16.66
C LEU A 216 -13.56 17.39 -15.29
N THR A 217 -12.77 17.59 -14.23
CA THR A 217 -13.03 16.99 -12.92
C THR A 217 -13.41 18.01 -11.84
N TYR A 218 -13.54 19.30 -12.17
CA TYR A 218 -13.79 20.38 -11.22
C TYR A 218 -14.89 20.05 -10.20
N ASP A 219 -16.03 19.55 -10.65
CA ASP A 219 -17.20 19.31 -9.80
C ASP A 219 -17.10 18.02 -8.97
N THR A 220 -16.01 17.27 -9.12
CA THR A 220 -15.76 16.06 -8.31
C THR A 220 -15.22 16.43 -6.94
N ALA A 221 -15.61 15.66 -5.92
CA ALA A 221 -15.13 15.87 -4.55
C ALA A 221 -13.59 15.77 -4.47
N GLU A 222 -12.98 14.84 -5.21
CA GLU A 222 -11.52 14.64 -5.22
C GLU A 222 -10.78 15.90 -5.71
N THR A 223 -11.22 16.50 -6.82
CA THR A 223 -10.61 17.74 -7.34
C THR A 223 -10.89 18.95 -6.46
N GLN A 224 -12.06 19.03 -5.82
CA GLN A 224 -12.34 20.09 -4.84
C GLN A 224 -11.43 20.00 -3.61
N ASP A 225 -11.14 18.78 -3.13
CA ASP A 225 -10.18 18.56 -2.05
C ASP A 225 -8.75 18.91 -2.46
N ASP A 226 -8.33 18.56 -3.69
CA ASP A 226 -7.04 18.99 -4.25
C ASP A 226 -6.90 20.51 -4.28
N ILE A 227 -7.91 21.21 -4.80
CA ILE A 227 -7.93 22.67 -4.87
C ILE A 227 -7.89 23.29 -3.47
N LYS A 228 -8.59 22.70 -2.50
CA LYS A 228 -8.59 23.15 -1.11
C LYS A 228 -7.20 23.03 -0.48
N LEU A 229 -6.52 21.90 -0.67
CA LEU A 229 -5.16 21.70 -0.15
C LEU A 229 -4.14 22.61 -0.85
N LEU A 230 -4.26 22.80 -2.16
CA LEU A 230 -3.43 23.75 -2.90
C LEU A 230 -3.66 25.18 -2.44
N ARG A 231 -4.91 25.59 -2.20
CA ARG A 231 -5.24 26.92 -1.67
C ARG A 231 -4.55 27.16 -0.33
N ALA A 232 -4.64 26.22 0.60
CA ALA A 232 -3.97 26.34 1.90
C ALA A 232 -2.43 26.47 1.75
N GLN A 233 -1.83 25.72 0.83
CA GLN A 233 -0.40 25.85 0.56
C GLN A 233 -0.03 27.20 -0.04
N VAL A 234 -0.84 27.70 -0.98
CA VAL A 234 -0.61 28.99 -1.65
C VAL A 234 -0.79 30.16 -0.67
N GLU A 235 -1.73 30.07 0.27
CA GLU A 235 -1.86 31.05 1.36
C GLU A 235 -0.58 31.11 2.21
N GLU A 236 -0.05 29.96 2.63
CA GLU A 236 1.24 29.88 3.32
C GLU A 236 2.41 30.44 2.48
N ASP A 237 2.41 30.17 1.17
CA ASP A 237 3.45 30.66 0.25
C ASP A 237 3.41 32.19 0.10
N LEU A 238 2.21 32.78 0.06
CA LEU A 238 2.00 34.23 0.02
C LEU A 238 2.46 34.89 1.32
N GLU A 239 2.17 34.30 2.47
CA GLU A 239 2.64 34.78 3.78
C GLU A 239 4.17 34.74 3.88
N ASN A 240 4.80 33.70 3.31
CA ASN A 240 6.25 33.54 3.28
C ASN A 240 6.94 34.31 2.15
N GLY A 241 6.19 35.04 1.31
CA GLY A 241 6.72 35.85 0.22
C GLY A 241 7.38 35.03 -0.90
N VAL A 242 6.88 33.82 -1.16
CA VAL A 242 7.38 32.96 -2.24
C VAL A 242 7.09 33.64 -3.60
N PRO A 243 8.10 33.77 -4.49
CA PRO A 243 7.90 34.34 -5.81
C PRO A 243 6.89 33.55 -6.64
N ASP A 244 6.14 34.24 -7.50
CA ASP A 244 5.15 33.68 -8.43
C ASP A 244 3.92 32.99 -7.80
N ALA A 245 3.75 33.07 -6.47
CA ALA A 245 2.52 32.65 -5.80
C ALA A 245 1.37 33.62 -6.13
N VAL A 246 0.22 33.08 -6.54
CA VAL A 246 -0.98 33.85 -6.93
C VAL A 246 -2.16 33.42 -6.06
N PRO A 247 -2.90 34.33 -5.40
CA PRO A 247 -4.02 33.93 -4.56
C PRO A 247 -5.09 33.18 -5.36
N ILE A 248 -5.57 32.06 -4.81
CA ILE A 248 -6.65 31.25 -5.40
C ILE A 248 -7.98 31.70 -4.77
N PRO A 249 -8.92 32.29 -5.54
CA PRO A 249 -10.19 32.78 -5.00
C PRO A 249 -11.01 31.68 -4.29
N THR A 250 -11.69 32.06 -3.20
CA THR A 250 -12.56 31.16 -2.42
C THR A 250 -14.01 31.20 -2.91
N ASP A 251 -14.51 32.37 -3.29
CA ASP A 251 -15.91 32.62 -3.68
C ASP A 251 -16.07 32.93 -5.18
N GLY A 252 -15.14 32.44 -6.01
CA GLY A 252 -15.12 32.67 -7.46
C GLY A 252 -15.93 31.64 -8.27
N VAL A 253 -16.20 31.95 -9.53
CA VAL A 253 -16.70 30.96 -10.49
C VAL A 253 -15.54 30.08 -10.99
N LYS A 254 -15.88 28.92 -11.55
CA LYS A 254 -14.91 27.92 -12.05
C LYS A 254 -13.86 28.56 -12.99
N GLU A 255 -14.31 29.50 -13.81
CA GLU A 255 -13.52 30.22 -14.80
C GLU A 255 -12.45 31.13 -14.19
N ASP A 256 -12.60 31.55 -12.93
CA ASP A 256 -11.60 32.36 -12.21
C ASP A 256 -10.66 31.48 -11.37
N ILE A 257 -11.18 30.37 -10.82
CA ILE A 257 -10.42 29.48 -9.93
C ILE A 257 -9.41 28.64 -10.72
N ILE A 258 -9.83 28.05 -11.85
CA ILE A 258 -8.95 27.16 -12.63
C ILE A 258 -7.67 27.89 -13.07
N PRO A 259 -7.71 29.06 -13.73
CA PRO A 259 -6.49 29.75 -14.15
C PRO A 259 -5.54 30.08 -12.99
N ALA A 260 -6.07 30.44 -11.82
CA ALA A 260 -5.26 30.70 -10.63
C ALA A 260 -4.56 29.43 -10.13
N VAL A 261 -5.26 28.30 -10.08
CA VAL A 261 -4.66 27.00 -9.72
C VAL A 261 -3.60 26.60 -10.73
N VAL A 262 -3.88 26.72 -12.04
CA VAL A 262 -2.93 26.41 -13.11
C VAL A 262 -1.64 27.23 -12.95
N ALA A 263 -1.75 28.55 -12.77
CA ALA A 263 -0.59 29.42 -12.62
C ALA A 263 0.32 29.01 -11.45
N ASN A 264 -0.27 28.69 -10.28
CA ASN A 264 0.49 28.22 -9.13
C ASN A 264 1.14 26.86 -9.38
N VAL A 265 0.41 25.91 -9.96
CA VAL A 265 0.94 24.57 -10.26
C VAL A 265 2.10 24.65 -11.24
N GLU A 266 1.97 25.44 -12.31
CA GLU A 266 3.05 25.67 -13.27
C GLU A 266 4.30 26.29 -12.62
N ALA A 267 4.11 27.30 -11.75
CA ALA A 267 5.19 27.92 -11.01
C ALA A 267 5.88 26.93 -10.04
N MET A 268 5.09 26.13 -9.31
CA MET A 268 5.62 25.13 -8.38
C MET A 268 6.40 24.02 -9.09
N ILE A 269 5.90 23.56 -10.25
CA ILE A 269 6.61 22.57 -11.09
C ILE A 269 7.90 23.17 -11.64
N LYS A 270 7.84 24.41 -12.16
CA LYS A 270 9.02 25.11 -12.70
C LYS A 270 10.11 25.32 -11.65
N ALA A 271 9.72 25.50 -10.39
CA ALA A 271 10.62 25.66 -9.26
C ALA A 271 11.03 24.33 -8.58
N ASP A 272 10.65 23.17 -9.14
CA ASP A 272 10.89 21.82 -8.56
C ASP A 272 10.50 21.71 -7.08
N ARG A 273 9.36 22.32 -6.71
CA ARG A 273 8.91 22.35 -5.31
C ARG A 273 8.29 21.01 -4.91
N LYS A 274 8.83 20.40 -3.86
CA LYS A 274 8.40 19.08 -3.36
C LYS A 274 7.28 19.21 -2.33
N ILE A 275 6.10 19.59 -2.79
CA ILE A 275 4.93 19.88 -1.94
C ILE A 275 3.94 18.70 -1.98
N THR A 276 3.38 18.34 -0.83
CA THR A 276 2.40 17.25 -0.71
C THR A 276 1.14 17.49 -1.53
N SER A 277 0.56 18.70 -1.47
CA SER A 277 -0.65 19.05 -2.25
C SER A 277 -0.42 18.98 -3.75
N LEU A 278 0.74 19.44 -4.23
CA LEU A 278 1.14 19.31 -5.64
C LEU A 278 1.25 17.84 -6.07
N LYS A 279 1.92 17.00 -5.27
CA LYS A 279 2.09 15.57 -5.56
C LYS A 279 0.76 14.84 -5.66
N GLN A 280 -0.21 15.20 -4.83
CA GLN A 280 -1.56 14.62 -4.87
C GLN A 280 -2.24 14.94 -6.21
N LEU A 281 -2.31 16.22 -6.57
CA LEU A 281 -2.91 16.65 -7.84
C LEU A 281 -2.18 16.04 -9.06
N GLN A 282 -0.85 16.01 -9.05
CA GLN A 282 -0.06 15.36 -10.11
C GLN A 282 -0.46 13.89 -10.28
N GLY A 283 -0.67 13.16 -9.18
CA GLY A 283 -1.18 11.79 -9.21
C GLY A 283 -2.54 11.65 -9.90
N HIS A 284 -3.45 12.59 -9.67
CA HIS A 284 -4.79 12.60 -10.30
C HIS A 284 -4.76 13.00 -11.77
N ILE A 285 -3.88 13.94 -12.15
CA ILE A 285 -3.64 14.30 -13.54
C ILE A 285 -3.08 13.11 -14.32
N TRP A 286 -2.04 12.45 -13.77
CA TRP A 286 -1.49 11.24 -14.39
C TRP A 286 -2.52 10.11 -14.49
N ARG A 287 -3.35 9.92 -13.46
CA ARG A 287 -4.46 8.94 -13.51
C ARG A 287 -5.35 9.20 -14.72
N THR A 288 -5.70 10.46 -14.95
CA THR A 288 -6.53 10.87 -16.10
C THR A 288 -5.81 10.56 -17.41
N GLY A 289 -4.53 10.90 -17.53
CA GLY A 289 -3.73 10.65 -18.74
C GLY A 289 -3.55 9.17 -19.06
N PHE A 290 -3.35 8.31 -18.05
CA PHE A 290 -3.31 6.87 -18.25
C PHE A 290 -4.68 6.29 -18.62
N GLN A 291 -5.76 6.76 -18.00
CA GLN A 291 -7.13 6.29 -18.32
C GLN A 291 -7.59 6.72 -19.71
N SER A 292 -7.14 7.88 -20.21
CA SER A 292 -7.43 8.34 -21.57
C SER A 292 -6.50 7.75 -22.63
N ASN A 293 -5.52 6.92 -22.23
CA ASN A 293 -4.44 6.41 -23.09
C ASN A 293 -3.58 7.52 -23.73
N GLU A 294 -3.53 8.71 -23.13
CA GLU A 294 -2.62 9.79 -23.52
C GLU A 294 -1.20 9.59 -22.95
N LEU A 295 -1.10 8.81 -21.87
CA LEU A 295 0.16 8.37 -21.28
C LEU A 295 0.29 6.85 -21.34
N GLU A 296 1.50 6.40 -21.67
CA GLU A 296 1.93 5.00 -21.55
C GLU A 296 3.33 4.99 -20.93
N THR A 297 3.53 4.14 -19.92
CA THR A 297 4.81 4.06 -19.21
C THR A 297 5.80 3.24 -20.02
N VAL A 298 6.96 3.83 -20.30
CA VAL A 298 8.06 3.14 -20.98
C VAL A 298 8.91 2.40 -19.95
N ILE A 299 8.88 1.08 -19.99
CA ILE A 299 9.73 0.21 -19.16
C ILE A 299 10.85 -0.38 -20.04
N PHE A 300 12.05 -0.55 -19.49
CA PHE A 300 13.15 -1.22 -20.22
C PHE A 300 12.81 -2.68 -20.54
N ASP A 301 13.18 -3.14 -21.73
CA ASP A 301 12.79 -4.44 -22.30
C ASP A 301 13.11 -5.65 -21.41
N ASP A 302 14.17 -5.58 -20.61
CA ASP A 302 14.62 -6.67 -19.73
C ASP A 302 13.87 -6.75 -18.39
N VAL A 303 13.16 -5.69 -18.01
CA VAL A 303 12.48 -5.62 -16.70
C VAL A 303 11.31 -6.59 -16.60
N PRO A 304 10.37 -6.70 -17.56
CA PRO A 304 9.25 -7.62 -17.47
C PRO A 304 9.69 -9.08 -17.34
N GLU A 305 10.69 -9.50 -18.13
CA GLU A 305 11.22 -10.87 -18.08
C GLU A 305 11.86 -11.19 -16.74
N ALA A 306 12.62 -10.25 -16.16
CA ALA A 306 13.22 -10.41 -14.85
C ALA A 306 12.16 -10.47 -13.74
N LEU A 307 11.15 -9.60 -13.77
CA LEU A 307 10.04 -9.60 -12.81
C LEU A 307 9.29 -10.94 -12.83
N GLU A 308 9.00 -11.47 -14.03
CA GLU A 308 8.33 -12.76 -14.19
C GLU A 308 9.19 -13.91 -13.66
N LYS A 309 10.49 -13.93 -13.99
CA LYS A 309 11.45 -14.91 -13.48
C LYS A 309 11.49 -14.90 -11.95
N TRP A 310 11.68 -13.74 -11.33
CA TRP A 310 11.73 -13.61 -9.86
C TRP A 310 10.42 -14.05 -9.21
N HIS A 311 9.29 -13.68 -9.78
CA HIS A 311 7.99 -14.11 -9.31
C HIS A 311 7.83 -15.63 -9.37
N SER A 312 8.26 -16.29 -10.45
CA SER A 312 8.22 -17.75 -10.61
C SER A 312 9.12 -18.50 -9.60
N LEU A 313 10.21 -17.85 -9.16
CA LEU A 313 11.12 -18.36 -8.13
C LEU A 313 10.62 -18.08 -6.70
N GLY A 314 9.48 -17.40 -6.55
CA GLY A 314 8.90 -17.03 -5.26
C GLY A 314 9.58 -15.84 -4.58
N ILE A 315 10.46 -15.12 -5.29
CA ILE A 315 11.13 -13.91 -4.79
C ILE A 315 10.11 -12.77 -4.79
N LYS A 316 10.05 -12.02 -3.69
CA LYS A 316 9.12 -10.89 -3.55
C LYS A 316 9.76 -9.61 -4.06
N VAL A 317 9.08 -8.92 -4.97
CA VAL A 317 9.58 -7.67 -5.56
C VAL A 317 8.78 -6.49 -5.04
N TYR A 318 9.47 -5.44 -4.62
CA TYR A 318 8.89 -4.20 -4.12
C TYR A 318 9.49 -3.02 -4.86
N ILE A 319 8.77 -1.91 -4.89
CA ILE A 319 9.26 -0.65 -5.48
C ILE A 319 9.53 0.35 -4.35
N TYR A 320 10.61 1.11 -4.47
CA TYR A 320 10.88 2.26 -3.60
C TYR A 320 11.27 3.48 -4.43
N SER A 321 10.41 4.49 -4.47
CA SER A 321 10.60 5.69 -5.30
C SER A 321 10.18 6.97 -4.56
N SER A 322 10.63 8.12 -5.07
CA SER A 322 10.25 9.42 -4.54
C SER A 322 8.81 9.84 -4.92
N GLY A 323 8.27 9.23 -5.98
CA GLY A 323 6.88 9.38 -6.38
C GLY A 323 5.91 8.70 -5.40
N SER A 324 4.70 9.22 -5.27
CA SER A 324 3.68 8.66 -4.37
C SER A 324 3.31 7.23 -4.75
N ARG A 325 2.88 6.41 -3.78
CA ARG A 325 2.42 5.03 -4.08
C ARG A 325 1.35 4.98 -5.16
N LEU A 326 0.45 5.95 -5.20
CA LEU A 326 -0.54 6.09 -6.27
C LEU A 326 0.13 6.21 -7.65
N ALA A 327 1.10 7.11 -7.79
CA ALA A 327 1.84 7.29 -9.04
C ALA A 327 2.59 6.01 -9.44
N GLN A 328 3.25 5.34 -8.49
CA GLN A 328 3.93 4.07 -8.76
C GLN A 328 2.95 2.99 -9.26
N ARG A 329 1.77 2.88 -8.65
CA ARG A 329 0.71 1.95 -9.09
C ARG A 329 0.16 2.28 -10.47
N LEU A 330 0.13 3.56 -10.86
CA LEU A 330 -0.28 3.98 -12.19
C LEU A 330 0.78 3.63 -13.22
N LEU A 331 2.06 3.88 -12.92
CA LEU A 331 3.18 3.58 -13.80
C LEU A 331 3.24 2.10 -14.15
N PHE A 332 3.34 1.22 -13.14
CA PHE A 332 3.41 -0.23 -13.37
C PHE A 332 2.09 -0.86 -13.84
N GLY A 333 0.97 -0.14 -13.72
CA GLY A 333 -0.33 -0.59 -14.21
C GLY A 333 -0.57 -0.32 -15.69
N ASN A 334 0.12 0.67 -16.27
CA ASN A 334 -0.10 1.15 -17.63
C ASN A 334 1.25 1.26 -18.36
N THR A 335 1.88 0.12 -18.62
CA THR A 335 3.18 0.05 -19.30
C THR A 335 3.02 -0.38 -20.75
N ASN A 336 4.06 -0.16 -21.56
CA ASN A 336 4.21 -0.70 -22.91
C ASN A 336 4.21 -2.26 -22.99
N TYR A 337 4.22 -2.94 -21.83
CA TYR A 337 4.08 -4.40 -21.69
C TYR A 337 2.78 -4.81 -20.98
N GLY A 338 1.84 -3.87 -20.81
CA GLY A 338 0.60 -4.08 -20.05
C GLY A 338 0.77 -3.87 -18.54
N ASP A 339 -0.09 -4.52 -17.75
CA ASP A 339 -0.07 -4.39 -16.28
C ASP A 339 0.98 -5.34 -15.66
N LEU A 340 2.05 -4.76 -15.11
CA LEU A 340 3.15 -5.47 -14.46
C LEU A 340 2.95 -5.63 -12.95
N ARG A 341 1.90 -5.03 -12.36
CA ARG A 341 1.67 -5.06 -10.89
C ARG A 341 1.45 -6.47 -10.35
N LYS A 342 1.02 -7.41 -11.21
CA LYS A 342 0.91 -8.84 -10.86
C LYS A 342 2.20 -9.46 -10.33
N TYR A 343 3.36 -8.91 -10.71
CA TYR A 343 4.67 -9.40 -10.26
C TYR A 343 5.16 -8.67 -8.99
N LEU A 344 4.53 -7.55 -8.63
CA LEU A 344 4.93 -6.70 -7.50
C LEU A 344 4.18 -7.08 -6.22
N SER A 345 4.85 -6.96 -5.08
CA SER A 345 4.35 -7.31 -3.75
C SER A 345 4.02 -6.07 -2.90
N GLY A 346 4.51 -4.89 -3.27
CA GLY A 346 4.20 -3.64 -2.57
C GLY A 346 5.01 -2.45 -3.08
N PHE A 347 4.67 -1.27 -2.56
CA PHE A 347 5.26 0.02 -2.93
C PHE A 347 5.65 0.80 -1.68
N PHE A 348 6.85 1.36 -1.67
CA PHE A 348 7.34 2.29 -0.68
C PHE A 348 7.56 3.66 -1.34
N ASP A 349 7.25 4.72 -0.61
CA ASP A 349 7.48 6.10 -1.02
C ASP A 349 8.11 6.88 0.14
N THR A 350 8.23 8.20 -0.01
CA THR A 350 8.91 9.04 0.98
C THR A 350 8.24 9.08 2.35
N THR A 351 7.07 8.46 2.54
CA THR A 351 6.46 8.31 3.87
C THR A 351 7.28 7.39 4.78
N VAL A 352 8.06 6.46 4.21
CA VAL A 352 8.99 5.60 4.95
C VAL A 352 10.27 6.34 5.35
N GLY A 353 10.58 7.45 4.65
CA GLY A 353 11.77 8.27 4.84
C GLY A 353 12.40 8.70 3.51
N ASN A 354 13.50 9.46 3.59
CA ASN A 354 14.23 9.89 2.40
C ASN A 354 15.09 8.74 1.83
N LYS A 355 15.14 8.58 0.51
CA LYS A 355 15.93 7.52 -0.16
C LYS A 355 17.44 7.61 0.10
N LYS A 356 17.96 8.77 0.52
CA LYS A 356 19.38 8.98 0.85
C LYS A 356 19.71 8.75 2.32
N GLU A 357 18.72 8.39 3.13
CA GLU A 357 18.89 8.15 4.57
C GLU A 357 18.88 6.66 4.89
N THR A 358 19.87 6.22 5.68
CA THR A 358 19.99 4.83 6.14
C THR A 358 18.76 4.36 6.91
N LYS A 359 18.14 5.26 7.69
CA LYS A 359 16.96 4.95 8.50
C LYS A 359 15.79 4.41 7.66
N SER A 360 15.59 4.95 6.46
CA SER A 360 14.51 4.53 5.56
C SER A 360 14.63 3.05 5.18
N TYR A 361 15.85 2.54 4.97
CA TYR A 361 16.09 1.14 4.62
C TYR A 361 15.99 0.20 5.83
N ILE A 362 16.26 0.70 7.04
CA ILE A 362 15.98 -0.03 8.28
C ILE A 362 14.47 -0.23 8.42
N GLU A 363 13.69 0.84 8.24
CA GLU A 363 12.23 0.79 8.29
C GLU A 363 11.65 -0.13 7.19
N ILE A 364 12.19 -0.08 5.96
CA ILE A 364 11.81 -1.02 4.90
C ILE A 364 12.11 -2.47 5.32
N THR A 365 13.28 -2.73 5.91
CA THR A 365 13.66 -4.08 6.37
C THR A 365 12.68 -4.60 7.42
N GLU A 366 12.32 -3.76 8.40
CA GLU A 366 11.35 -4.08 9.44
C GLU A 366 9.94 -4.32 8.85
N SER A 367 9.51 -3.45 7.93
CA SER A 367 8.22 -3.56 7.22
C SER A 367 8.11 -4.84 6.40
N LEU A 368 9.22 -5.29 5.80
CA LEU A 368 9.29 -6.53 5.03
C LEU A 368 9.37 -7.78 5.92
N GLY A 369 9.68 -7.63 7.22
CA GLY A 369 9.75 -8.74 8.17
C GLY A 369 10.85 -9.75 7.87
N VAL A 370 11.98 -9.31 7.30
CA VAL A 370 13.15 -10.17 7.06
C VAL A 370 14.05 -10.21 8.30
N ASP A 371 14.63 -11.36 8.59
CA ASP A 371 15.51 -11.54 9.76
C ASP A 371 16.89 -10.88 9.55
N ASN A 372 17.40 -10.92 8.31
CA ASN A 372 18.69 -10.33 7.94
C ASN A 372 18.52 -9.32 6.80
N PRO A 373 19.01 -8.06 6.93
CA PRO A 373 18.93 -7.07 5.86
C PRO A 373 19.59 -7.53 4.54
N SER A 374 20.59 -8.41 4.61
CA SER A 374 21.26 -8.99 3.44
C SER A 374 20.36 -9.91 2.59
N GLU A 375 19.18 -10.29 3.08
CA GLU A 375 18.18 -11.03 2.30
C GLU A 375 17.42 -10.12 1.31
N ILE A 376 17.59 -8.81 1.45
CA ILE A 376 17.05 -7.78 0.55
C ILE A 376 18.14 -7.31 -0.40
N LEU A 377 17.87 -7.42 -1.69
CA LEU A 377 18.65 -6.80 -2.75
C LEU A 377 17.98 -5.48 -3.16
N PHE A 378 18.68 -4.36 -3.02
CA PHE A 378 18.26 -3.06 -3.54
C PHE A 378 18.95 -2.75 -4.86
N VAL A 379 18.18 -2.32 -5.86
CA VAL A 379 18.69 -1.91 -7.18
C VAL A 379 18.30 -0.46 -7.44
N THR A 380 19.29 0.41 -7.66
CA THR A 380 19.12 1.84 -7.94
C THR A 380 20.22 2.32 -8.88
N ASP A 381 20.02 3.42 -9.60
CA ASP A 381 21.08 4.11 -10.33
C ASP A 381 21.82 5.15 -9.48
N VAL A 382 21.24 5.57 -8.35
CA VAL A 382 21.75 6.69 -7.55
C VAL A 382 22.77 6.21 -6.50
N TYR A 383 24.01 6.67 -6.62
CA TYR A 383 25.11 6.31 -5.71
C TYR A 383 24.83 6.60 -4.22
N GLN A 384 24.19 7.74 -3.91
CA GLN A 384 23.87 8.11 -2.52
C GLN A 384 22.83 7.16 -1.91
N GLU A 385 21.86 6.71 -2.69
CA GLU A 385 20.85 5.74 -2.25
C GLU A 385 21.49 4.37 -2.03
N ALA A 386 22.36 3.94 -2.95
CA ALA A 386 23.14 2.72 -2.82
C ALA A 386 24.00 2.71 -1.54
N THR A 387 24.63 3.84 -1.22
CA THR A 387 25.43 4.01 0.00
C THR A 387 24.57 3.92 1.26
N ALA A 388 23.40 4.56 1.26
CA ALA A 388 22.48 4.55 2.39
C ALA A 388 21.90 3.14 2.65
N ALA A 389 21.50 2.43 1.60
CA ALA A 389 21.02 1.04 1.68
C ALA A 389 22.12 0.09 2.17
N LYS A 390 23.35 0.26 1.68
CA LYS A 390 24.49 -0.56 2.12
C LYS A 390 24.83 -0.35 3.59
N ALA A 391 24.74 0.89 4.07
CA ALA A 391 24.92 1.21 5.48
C ALA A 391 23.84 0.58 6.38
N ALA A 392 22.64 0.30 5.86
CA ALA A 392 21.58 -0.44 6.56
C ALA A 392 21.75 -1.97 6.48
N GLY A 393 22.78 -2.47 5.77
CA GLY A 393 23.10 -3.89 5.69
C GLY A 393 22.51 -4.63 4.49
N LEU A 394 21.83 -3.93 3.58
CA LEU A 394 21.23 -4.55 2.38
C LEU A 394 22.31 -4.99 1.38
N GLU A 395 21.99 -5.97 0.55
CA GLU A 395 22.70 -6.17 -0.71
C GLU A 395 22.31 -5.06 -1.69
N VAL A 396 23.28 -4.54 -2.44
CA VAL A 396 23.05 -3.39 -3.32
C VAL A 396 23.73 -3.61 -4.65
N ILE A 397 23.00 -3.35 -5.74
CA ILE A 397 23.50 -3.30 -7.10
C ILE A 397 23.17 -1.94 -7.70
N ILE A 398 24.12 -1.35 -8.42
CA ILE A 398 23.89 -0.12 -9.17
C ILE A 398 23.47 -0.46 -10.61
N SER A 399 22.31 0.05 -11.04
CA SER A 399 21.82 -0.05 -12.40
C SER A 399 22.42 1.05 -13.28
N ILE A 400 23.08 0.66 -14.37
CA ILE A 400 23.62 1.57 -15.38
C ILE A 400 22.72 1.49 -16.61
N ARG A 401 21.92 2.55 -16.83
CA ARG A 401 21.03 2.70 -17.98
C ARG A 401 21.45 3.91 -18.83
N PRO A 402 21.05 3.94 -20.12
CA PRO A 402 21.25 5.11 -20.95
C PRO A 402 20.62 6.36 -20.31
N GLY A 403 21.41 7.43 -20.16
CA GLY A 403 20.99 8.69 -19.56
C GLY A 403 21.32 8.85 -18.06
N ASN A 404 21.79 7.80 -17.38
CA ASN A 404 22.20 7.90 -15.97
C ASN A 404 23.45 8.77 -15.81
N GLY A 405 23.53 9.46 -14.67
CA GLY A 405 24.69 10.29 -14.33
C GLY A 405 25.98 9.48 -14.13
N PRO A 406 27.16 10.11 -14.26
CA PRO A 406 28.42 9.42 -14.04
C PRO A 406 28.57 8.98 -12.57
N LEU A 407 29.06 7.75 -12.38
CA LEU A 407 29.38 7.23 -11.05
C LEU A 407 30.81 7.65 -10.63
N PRO A 408 31.07 7.85 -9.33
CA PRO A 408 32.43 8.09 -8.84
C PRO A 408 33.36 6.91 -9.15
N ASP A 409 34.62 7.20 -9.46
CA ASP A 409 35.64 6.15 -9.64
C ASP A 409 35.78 5.30 -8.37
N ASN A 410 35.94 3.98 -8.54
CA ASN A 410 36.11 3.02 -7.44
C ASN A 410 34.99 3.05 -6.37
N HIS A 411 33.74 3.31 -6.79
CA HIS A 411 32.58 3.31 -5.90
C HIS A 411 32.32 1.98 -5.14
N GLY A 412 32.93 0.86 -5.56
CA GLY A 412 32.93 -0.40 -4.81
C GLY A 412 31.62 -1.20 -4.83
N PHE A 413 30.64 -0.79 -5.64
CA PHE A 413 29.38 -1.50 -5.84
C PHE A 413 29.43 -2.39 -7.09
N ARG A 414 28.72 -3.51 -7.06
CA ARG A 414 28.45 -4.27 -8.29
C ARG A 414 27.52 -3.45 -9.18
N THR A 415 27.85 -3.35 -10.47
CA THR A 415 27.02 -2.69 -11.47
C THR A 415 26.43 -3.70 -12.45
N ILE A 416 25.26 -3.38 -12.97
CA ILE A 416 24.60 -4.14 -14.04
C ILE A 416 24.09 -3.18 -15.11
N THR A 417 23.95 -3.68 -16.32
CA THR A 417 23.33 -2.95 -17.45
C THR A 417 21.98 -3.54 -17.83
N SER A 418 21.69 -4.76 -17.37
CA SER A 418 20.41 -5.43 -17.50
C SER A 418 20.07 -6.27 -16.27
N PHE A 419 18.79 -6.38 -15.94
CA PHE A 419 18.26 -7.23 -14.88
C PHE A 419 18.44 -8.73 -15.17
N SER A 420 18.76 -9.13 -16.41
CA SER A 420 19.14 -10.50 -16.73
C SER A 420 20.42 -10.95 -16.02
N GLU A 421 21.23 -10.00 -15.56
CA GLU A 421 22.48 -10.24 -14.82
C GLU A 421 22.24 -10.58 -13.32
N ILE A 422 20.99 -10.50 -12.86
CA ILE A 422 20.53 -10.90 -11.52
C ILE A 422 19.87 -12.29 -11.59
#